data_AF-A0A822G4B4-F1
#
_entry.id   AF-A0A822G4B4-F1
#
_cell.length_a   1.000
_cell.length_b   1.000
_cell.length_c   1.000
_cell.angle_alpha   90.00
_cell.angle_beta   90.00
_cell.angle_gamma   90.00
#
_symmetry.space_group_name_H-M   'P 1'
#
loop_
_entity.id
_entity.type
_entity.pdbx_description
1 polymer ?
#
loop_
_entity_poly.entity_id
_entity_poly.type
_entity_poly.pdbx_seq_one_letter_code
_entity_poly.pdbx_strand_id
1 'polypeptide(L)'
;IILQISVWQEYLLGLAYVYPLNDQQIAVTDRIFELLKILLHHAIKFEFGGWRVWIDTLSILHGRVTKEDYYRKINKMVENMKDDDENDVRIFFVD
;
A
#
# COMPACT_ATOMS: atom_id res chain seq x y z
N ILE A 1 24.03 8.67 9.78
CA ILE A 1 23.64 7.52 8.92
C ILE A 1 22.13 7.33 8.90
N ILE A 2 21.42 7.44 10.03
CA ILE A 2 19.94 7.41 10.13
C ILE A 2 19.19 8.30 9.11
N LEU A 3 19.70 9.51 8.82
CA LEU A 3 19.06 10.43 7.86
C LEU A 3 19.11 9.93 6.41
N GLN A 4 20.01 9.03 6.05
CA GLN A 4 20.17 8.54 4.68
C GLN A 4 19.24 7.37 4.38
N ILE A 5 18.89 6.55 5.36
CA ILE A 5 17.97 5.41 5.15
C ILE A 5 16.52 5.89 5.01
N SER A 6 16.11 6.91 5.78
CA SER A 6 14.74 7.42 5.77
C SER A 6 14.32 8.09 4.47
N VAL A 7 15.25 8.70 3.73
CA VAL A 7 14.94 9.40 2.47
C VAL A 7 14.50 8.43 1.36
N TRP A 8 15.10 7.23 1.29
CA TRP A 8 14.81 6.28 0.22
C TRP A 8 13.71 5.28 0.57
N GLN A 9 13.33 5.16 1.85
CA GLN A 9 12.32 4.21 2.30
C GLN A 9 10.95 4.43 1.64
N GLU A 10 10.51 5.69 1.52
CA GLU A 10 9.24 5.99 0.88
C GLU A 10 9.25 5.62 -0.62
N TYR A 11 10.35 5.93 -1.31
CA TYR A 11 10.52 5.58 -2.72
C TYR A 11 10.62 4.07 -2.94
N LEU A 12 11.40 3.37 -2.11
CA LEU A 12 11.54 1.91 -2.18
C LEU A 12 10.20 1.22 -1.94
N LEU A 13 9.47 1.61 -0.89
CA LEU A 13 8.13 1.10 -0.63
C LEU A 13 7.12 1.52 -1.72
N GLY A 14 7.42 2.54 -2.51
CA GLY A 14 6.55 3.02 -3.59
C GLY A 14 6.59 2.11 -4.82
N LEU A 15 7.60 1.25 -4.91
CA LEU A 15 7.72 0.22 -5.93
C LEU A 15 6.91 -1.04 -5.60
N ALA A 16 6.48 -1.20 -4.34
CA ALA A 16 5.63 -2.31 -3.93
C ALA A 16 4.16 -2.02 -4.23
N TYR A 17 3.46 -3.03 -4.75
CA TYR A 17 2.01 -3.00 -4.90
C TYR A 17 1.38 -3.35 -3.55
N VAL A 18 0.52 -2.47 -3.02
CA VAL A 18 -0.24 -2.73 -1.79
C VAL A 18 -1.21 -3.90 -1.99
N TYR A 19 -1.80 -3.98 -3.19
CA TYR A 19 -2.72 -5.04 -3.58
C TYR A 19 -2.35 -5.55 -4.98
N PRO A 20 -1.34 -6.44 -5.08
CA PRO A 20 -0.90 -6.97 -6.36
C PRO A 20 -2.01 -7.81 -7.01
N LEU A 21 -2.17 -7.67 -8.33
CA LEU A 21 -3.23 -8.30 -9.13
C LEU A 21 -2.73 -9.46 -9.99
N ASN A 22 -1.41 -9.59 -10.16
CA ASN A 22 -0.80 -10.64 -10.97
C ASN A 22 0.55 -11.10 -10.39
N ASP A 23 1.03 -12.25 -10.85
CA ASP A 23 2.24 -12.89 -10.35
C ASP A 23 3.49 -12.02 -10.49
N GLN A 24 3.57 -11.19 -11.54
CA GLN A 24 4.69 -10.26 -11.72
C GLN A 24 4.69 -9.18 -10.64
N GLN A 25 3.53 -8.62 -10.31
CA GLN A 25 3.37 -7.64 -9.25
C GLN A 25 3.68 -8.24 -7.88
N ILE A 26 3.22 -9.48 -7.62
CA ILE A 26 3.55 -10.23 -6.41
C ILE A 26 5.08 -10.39 -6.30
N ALA A 27 5.72 -10.87 -7.36
CA ALA A 27 7.17 -11.08 -7.38
C ALA A 27 7.93 -9.76 -7.13
N VAL A 28 7.53 -8.66 -7.75
CA VAL A 28 8.13 -7.33 -7.51
C VAL A 28 7.96 -6.93 -6.05
N THR A 29 6.74 -6.99 -5.52
CA THR A 29 6.43 -6.66 -4.13
C THR A 29 7.27 -7.48 -3.16
N ASP A 30 7.38 -8.80 -3.37
CA ASP A 30 8.18 -9.69 -2.53
C ASP A 30 9.66 -9.30 -2.52
N ARG A 31 10.24 -8.98 -3.69
CA ARG A 31 11.64 -8.52 -3.78
C ARG A 31 11.86 -7.20 -3.03
N ILE A 32 10.91 -6.26 -3.13
CA ILE A 32 10.99 -5.00 -2.40
C ILE A 32 10.94 -5.24 -0.89
N PHE A 33 10.05 -6.13 -0.42
CA PHE A 33 9.97 -6.48 1.00
C PHE A 33 11.19 -7.25 1.51
N GLU A 34 11.82 -8.10 0.69
CA GLU A 34 13.10 -8.75 1.02
C GLU A 34 14.22 -7.72 1.22
N LEU A 35 14.34 -6.76 0.31
CA LEU A 35 15.32 -5.66 0.44
C LEU A 35 15.05 -4.84 1.70
N LEU A 36 13.79 -4.48 1.96
CA LEU A 36 13.38 -3.76 3.16
C LEU A 36 13.77 -4.52 4.43
N LYS A 37 13.54 -5.85 4.47
CA LYS A 37 13.92 -6.70 5.61
C LYS A 37 15.42 -6.67 5.86
N ILE A 38 16.25 -6.76 4.82
CA ILE A 38 17.71 -6.73 4.96
C ILE A 38 18.18 -5.37 5.51
N LEU A 39 17.69 -4.28 4.93
CA LEU A 39 18.04 -2.91 5.34
C LEU A 39 17.60 -2.62 6.77
N LEU A 40 16.38 -3.03 7.12
CA LEU A 40 15.83 -2.86 8.45
C LEU A 40 16.57 -3.71 9.49
N HIS A 41 16.91 -4.95 9.15
CA HIS A 41 17.72 -5.80 10.02
C HIS A 41 19.08 -5.14 10.30
N HIS A 42 19.73 -4.60 9.27
CA HIS A 42 20.98 -3.88 9.43
C HIS A 42 20.81 -2.65 10.34
N ALA A 43 19.80 -1.82 10.10
CA ALA A 43 19.54 -0.62 10.90
C ALA A 43 19.30 -0.95 12.38
N ILE A 44 18.44 -1.93 12.69
CA ILE A 44 18.13 -2.33 14.07
C ILE A 44 19.37 -2.90 14.78
N LYS A 45 20.16 -3.71 14.08
CA LYS A 45 21.28 -4.45 14.70
C LYS A 45 22.54 -3.61 14.90
N PHE A 46 22.82 -2.68 13.99
CA PHE A 46 24.11 -2.00 13.93
C PHE A 46 24.04 -0.49 14.17
N GLU A 47 22.85 0.13 14.15
CA GLU A 47 22.72 1.58 14.32
C GLU A 47 22.12 1.95 15.68
N PHE A 48 22.73 2.92 16.34
CA PHE A 48 22.18 3.49 17.58
C PHE A 48 20.84 4.16 17.30
N GLY A 49 19.74 3.60 17.82
CA GLY A 49 18.39 4.10 17.56
C GLY A 49 17.72 3.53 16.31
N GLY A 50 18.19 2.41 15.76
CA GLY A 50 17.59 1.74 14.61
C GLY A 50 16.12 1.33 14.77
N TRP A 51 15.63 1.20 16.01
CA TRP A 51 14.20 0.99 16.28
C TRP A 51 13.32 2.15 15.78
N ARG A 52 13.85 3.39 15.70
CA ARG A 52 13.11 4.54 15.17
C ARG A 52 12.87 4.39 13.67
N VAL A 53 13.89 3.94 12.95
CA VAL A 53 13.81 3.62 11.51
C VAL A 53 12.75 2.54 11.25
N TRP A 54 12.66 1.54 12.14
CA TRP A 54 11.61 0.54 12.09
C TRP A 54 10.20 1.12 12.27
N ILE A 55 10.00 1.94 13.29
CA ILE A 55 8.72 2.58 13.57
C ILE A 55 8.29 3.50 12.42
N ASP A 56 9.22 4.26 11.84
CA ASP A 56 8.96 5.11 10.67
C ASP A 56 8.53 4.27 9.47
N THR A 57 9.24 3.16 9.22
CA THR A 57 8.91 2.21 8.14
C THR A 57 7.49 1.66 8.29
N LEU A 58 7.11 1.25 9.50
CA LEU A 58 5.78 0.73 9.78
C LEU A 58 4.71 1.81 9.61
N SER A 59 5.01 3.03 10.02
CA SER A 59 4.09 4.17 9.91
C SER A 59 3.82 4.54 8.44
N ILE A 60 4.87 4.57 7.60
CA ILE A 60 4.73 4.80 6.15
C ILE A 60 3.88 3.70 5.51
N LEU A 61 4.17 2.43 5.82
CA LEU A 61 3.43 1.30 5.28
C LEU A 61 1.96 1.33 5.69
N HIS A 62 1.69 1.56 6.97
CA HIS A 62 0.33 1.69 7.49
C HIS A 62 -0.43 2.82 6.80
N GLY A 63 0.21 3.99 6.64
CA GLY A 63 -0.38 5.12 5.93
C GLY A 63 -0.76 4.78 4.49
N ARG A 64 0.08 4.02 3.79
CA ARG A 64 -0.19 3.56 2.42
C ARG A 64 -1.35 2.58 2.33
N VAL A 65 -1.36 1.54 3.18
CA VAL A 65 -2.46 0.56 3.22
C VAL A 65 -3.79 1.28 3.50
N THR A 66 -3.81 2.16 4.50
CA THR A 66 -5.00 2.94 4.87
C THR A 66 -5.50 3.80 3.71
N LYS A 67 -4.58 4.46 2.99
CA LYS A 67 -4.92 5.30 1.83
C LYS A 67 -5.53 4.46 0.69
N GLU A 68 -4.93 3.34 0.36
CA GLU A 68 -5.44 2.43 -0.69
C GLU A 68 -6.81 1.85 -0.32
N ASP A 69 -7.01 1.44 0.94
CA ASP A 69 -8.29 0.94 1.42
C ASP A 69 -9.40 1.98 1.33
N TYR A 70 -9.07 3.22 1.65
CA TYR A 70 -10.00 4.34 1.51
C TYR A 70 -10.46 4.52 0.06
N TYR A 71 -9.53 4.54 -0.90
CA TYR A 71 -9.89 4.67 -2.33
C TYR A 71 -10.66 3.47 -2.85
N ARG A 72 -10.27 2.25 -2.46
CA ARG A 72 -11.03 1.05 -2.84
C ARG A 72 -12.47 1.11 -2.33
N LYS A 73 -12.67 1.55 -1.08
CA LYS A 73 -14.00 1.71 -0.49
C LYS A 73 -14.84 2.72 -1.26
N ILE A 74 -14.26 3.86 -1.64
CA ILE A 74 -14.94 4.88 -2.46
C ILE A 74 -15.29 4.32 -3.84
N ASN A 75 -14.35 3.67 -4.52
CA ASN A 75 -14.61 3.11 -5.85
C ASN A 75 -15.77 2.11 -5.81
N LYS A 76 -15.79 1.23 -4.79
CA LYS A 76 -16.89 0.29 -4.59
C LYS A 76 -18.23 0.98 -4.32
N MET A 77 -18.24 2.08 -3.55
CA MET A 77 -19.47 2.87 -3.34
C MET A 77 -19.97 3.50 -4.64
N VAL A 78 -19.07 4.03 -5.47
CA VAL A 78 -19.40 4.64 -6.76
C VAL A 78 -19.92 3.60 -7.75
N GLU A 79 -19.33 2.40 -7.79
CA GLU A 79 -19.82 1.28 -8.61
C GLU A 79 -21.25 0.89 -8.19
N ASN A 80 -21.49 0.67 -6.90
CA ASN A 80 -22.81 0.32 -6.39
C ASN A 80 -23.88 1.39 -6.73
N MET A 81 -23.55 2.69 -6.61
CA MET A 81 -24.50 3.76 -6.96
C MET A 81 -24.88 3.75 -8.45
N LYS A 82 -23.95 3.41 -9.34
CA LYS A 82 -24.23 3.30 -10.78
C LYS A 82 -25.12 2.10 -11.09
N ASP A 83 -24.88 0.98 -10.41
CA ASP A 83 -25.69 -0.23 -10.57
C ASP A 83 -27.13 0.02 -10.08
N ASP A 84 -27.30 0.77 -8.98
CA ASP A 84 -28.61 1.18 -8.46
C ASP A 84 -29.35 2.08 -9.46
N ASP A 85 -28.69 3.10 -10.02
CA ASP A 85 -29.27 3.96 -11.07
C ASP A 85 -29.68 3.16 -12.32
N GLU A 86 -28.85 2.22 -12.79
CA GLU A 86 -29.17 1.39 -13.96
C GLU A 86 -30.35 0.45 -13.68
N ASN A 87 -30.43 -0.11 -12.47
CA ASN A 87 -31.56 -0.95 -12.06
C ASN A 87 -32.86 -0.15 -11.95
N ASP A 88 -32.82 1.07 -11.39
CA ASP A 88 -33.98 1.95 -11.28
C ASP A 88 -34.53 2.26 -12.69
N VAL A 89 -33.65 2.67 -13.61
CA VAL A 89 -33.99 2.89 -15.03
C VAL A 89 -34.62 1.65 -15.66
N ARG A 90 -34.07 0.45 -15.44
CA ARG A 90 -34.65 -0.79 -15.98
C ARG A 90 -36.04 -1.08 -15.42
N ILE A 91 -36.28 -0.84 -14.13
CA ILE A 91 -37.61 -1.04 -13.53
C ILE A 91 -38.63 -0.11 -14.20
N PHE A 92 -38.30 1.16 -14.42
CA PHE A 92 -39.18 2.12 -15.11
C PHE A 92 -39.53 1.76 -16.56
N PHE A 93 -38.73 0.93 -17.25
CA PHE A 93 -38.97 0.52 -18.63
C PHE A 93 -39.66 -0.85 -18.77
N VAL A 94 -39.82 -1.59 -17.67
CA VAL A 94 -40.40 -2.94 -17.66
C VAL A 94 -41.85 -2.95 -17.14
N ASP A 95 -42.31 -1.87 -16.49
CA ASP A 95 -43.71 -1.58 -16.15
C ASP A 95 -44.42 -0.72 -17.24
#